data_AF-A0A561VIT1-F1
#
_entry.id   AF-A0A561VIT1-F1
#
_cell.length_a   1.000
_cell.length_b   1.000
_cell.length_c   1.000
_cell.angle_alpha   90.00
_cell.angle_beta   90.00
_cell.angle_gamma   90.00
#
_symmetry.space_group_name_H-M   'P 1'
#
loop_
_entity.id
_entity.type
_entity.pdbx_description
1 polymer ?
#
loop_
_entity_poly.entity_id
_entity_poly.type
_entity_poly.pdbx_seq_one_letter_code
_entity_poly.pdbx_strand_id
1 'polypeptide(L)'
;MVSESGGLPALEERSGYFTSGFRMNCECGGVSSISSTVYFDRSAADAMMPCEHCDNAIHFGPGVAALRDVDDLALDNARISRLAWYHTSTSPDWPSPAYEAEQLKWFEEFRRQHPGMSSGMGGPPATKALHVGTYQAAIVNMLRRMRNQGDAASQFYLYRVGLAVDPGRVNDGYRDENHEPAAQLTVAQLLAEELSAIRYLNVFEDMGSLSLALLPESIRSLQRIALPIVGFVPDHGPSLDELIDRVDRRVAQSTAEMPNTSGISPGRLRLMALAPERDPSGIGARVQRIEEAIGEQESALEDALAERYLDGVCPVVADKFRAAVGAWRSKGTPTRREFTDFYAASAYALTRPDAVMRLVAGQEAKPISTG
;
A
#
# COMPACT_ATOMS: atom_id res chain seq x y z
N MET A 1 41.18 -28.71 6.08
CA MET A 1 40.47 -27.59 5.43
C MET A 1 39.00 -27.78 5.72
N VAL A 2 38.49 -27.06 6.72
CA VAL A 2 37.09 -27.12 7.13
C VAL A 2 36.31 -26.35 6.08
N SER A 3 35.43 -27.04 5.36
CA SER A 3 34.46 -26.44 4.46
C SER A 3 33.48 -25.64 5.30
N GLU A 4 33.69 -24.32 5.39
CA GLU A 4 32.65 -23.41 5.85
C GLU A 4 31.49 -23.49 4.86
N SER A 5 30.41 -24.16 5.26
CA SER A 5 29.10 -23.98 4.67
C SER A 5 28.68 -22.52 4.90
N GLY A 6 29.09 -21.63 4.00
CA GLY A 6 28.81 -20.20 4.06
C GLY A 6 27.33 -19.92 3.89
N GLY A 7 26.57 -19.97 4.99
CA GLY A 7 25.20 -19.51 5.04
C GLY A 7 25.13 -18.01 4.71
N LEU A 8 24.04 -17.58 4.07
CA LEU A 8 23.79 -16.15 3.85
C LEU A 8 23.75 -15.43 5.22
N PRO A 9 24.36 -14.25 5.35
CA PRO A 9 24.32 -13.50 6.59
C PRO A 9 22.87 -13.15 6.95
N ALA A 10 22.53 -13.22 8.23
CA ALA A 10 21.22 -12.82 8.71
C ALA A 10 20.99 -11.33 8.42
N LEU A 11 19.87 -11.00 7.77
CA LEU A 11 19.50 -9.60 7.52
C LEU A 11 18.84 -9.01 8.77
N GLU A 12 19.17 -7.75 9.06
CA GLU A 12 18.65 -6.96 10.17
C GLU A 12 17.32 -6.31 9.80
N GLU A 13 16.32 -6.46 10.67
CA GLU A 13 15.00 -5.84 10.49
C GLU A 13 14.98 -4.40 10.98
N ARG A 14 14.27 -3.54 10.24
CA ARG A 14 13.87 -2.21 10.73
C ARG A 14 12.57 -2.33 11.55
N SER A 15 12.26 -1.33 12.38
CA SER A 15 11.13 -1.38 13.32
C SER A 15 10.18 -0.18 13.15
N GLY A 16 9.11 -0.11 13.97
CA GLY A 16 8.24 1.06 14.06
C GLY A 16 7.11 1.16 13.02
N TYR A 17 6.64 0.02 12.51
CA TYR A 17 5.65 -0.04 11.43
C TYR A 17 4.22 0.28 11.89
N PHE A 18 3.49 0.98 11.03
CA PHE A 18 2.06 1.29 11.06
C PHE A 18 1.53 2.06 12.27
N THR A 19 2.34 2.38 13.28
CA THR A 19 1.88 3.11 14.49
C THR A 19 2.35 4.56 14.54
N SER A 20 3.35 4.89 13.74
CA SER A 20 4.11 6.14 13.87
C SER A 20 3.35 7.37 13.34
N GLY A 21 3.65 8.54 13.94
CA GLY A 21 3.30 9.84 13.38
C GLY A 21 4.20 10.24 12.21
N PHE A 22 4.07 11.48 11.77
CA PHE A 22 4.83 12.05 10.66
C PHE A 22 5.67 13.24 11.13
N ARG A 23 6.66 13.60 10.32
CA ARG A 23 7.53 14.76 10.56
C ARG A 23 7.47 15.65 9.33
N MET A 24 7.45 16.96 9.55
CA MET A 24 7.29 17.97 8.50
C MET A 24 8.41 19.00 8.56
N ASN A 25 9.01 19.29 7.42
CA ASN A 25 9.96 20.37 7.23
C ASN A 25 9.25 21.73 7.28
N CYS A 26 9.90 22.69 7.92
CA CYS A 26 9.51 24.10 7.89
C CYS A 26 10.52 24.90 7.06
N GLU A 27 10.07 26.00 6.45
CA GLU A 27 10.94 26.94 5.74
C GLU A 27 12.03 27.55 6.63
N CYS A 28 11.85 27.56 7.96
CA CYS A 28 12.89 28.00 8.89
C CYS A 28 14.04 27.00 9.05
N GLY A 29 13.97 25.83 8.39
CA GLY A 29 14.92 24.71 8.53
C GLY A 29 14.63 23.77 9.71
N GLY A 30 13.61 24.07 10.51
CA GLY A 30 13.16 23.20 11.61
C GLY A 30 12.29 22.05 11.13
N VAL A 31 12.25 20.97 11.92
CA VAL A 31 11.37 19.81 11.67
C VAL A 31 10.39 19.67 12.83
N SER A 32 9.10 19.60 12.54
CA SER A 32 8.02 19.49 13.53
C SER A 32 7.28 18.16 13.41
N SER A 33 6.74 17.65 14.52
CA SER A 33 6.05 16.36 14.54
C SER A 33 4.54 16.54 14.49
N ILE A 34 3.86 15.64 13.79
CA ILE A 34 2.39 15.57 13.75
C ILE A 34 1.97 14.12 13.99
N SER A 35 1.04 13.90 14.92
CA SER A 35 0.51 12.56 15.15
C SER A 35 -0.28 12.08 13.94
N SER A 36 -0.34 10.77 13.72
CA SER A 36 -1.06 10.20 12.58
C SER A 36 -2.56 10.47 12.62
N THR A 37 -3.15 10.55 13.82
CA THR A 37 -4.55 10.97 14.04
C THR A 37 -4.78 12.42 13.62
N VAL A 38 -3.95 13.36 14.12
CA VAL A 38 -4.10 14.78 13.75
C VAL A 38 -3.86 14.99 12.26
N TYR A 39 -2.86 14.29 11.69
CA TYR A 39 -2.62 14.30 10.26
C TYR A 39 -3.88 13.85 9.51
N PHE A 40 -4.46 12.69 9.86
CA PHE A 40 -5.63 12.15 9.19
C PHE A 40 -6.87 13.06 9.31
N ASP A 41 -7.20 13.51 10.52
CA ASP A 41 -8.39 14.31 10.79
C ASP A 41 -8.35 15.69 10.10
N ARG A 42 -7.14 16.21 9.85
CA ARG A 42 -6.91 17.55 9.28
C ARG A 42 -6.35 17.52 7.86
N SER A 43 -6.24 16.35 7.23
CA SER A 43 -5.78 16.20 5.84
C SER A 43 -6.84 16.73 4.87
N ALA A 44 -6.96 18.05 4.80
CA ALA A 44 -7.77 18.79 3.84
C ALA A 44 -6.88 19.72 2.99
N ALA A 45 -7.46 20.46 2.05
CA ALA A 45 -6.71 21.38 1.18
C ALA A 45 -5.99 22.50 1.95
N ASP A 46 -6.40 22.74 3.18
CA ASP A 46 -5.98 23.77 4.14
C ASP A 46 -5.34 23.15 5.41
N ALA A 47 -4.72 21.98 5.25
CA ALA A 47 -3.99 21.26 6.29
C ALA A 47 -2.80 22.06 6.86
N MET A 48 -3.01 22.77 7.97
CA MET A 48 -1.98 23.57 8.63
C MET A 48 -1.60 23.01 10.01
N MET A 49 -0.30 23.09 10.35
CA MET A 49 0.23 22.86 11.70
C MET A 49 1.24 23.95 12.07
N PRO A 50 1.38 24.34 13.35
CA PRO A 50 2.44 25.26 13.76
C PRO A 50 3.81 24.57 13.73
N CYS A 51 4.85 25.31 13.38
CA CYS A 51 6.23 24.86 13.53
C CYS A 51 6.67 24.91 15.00
N GLU A 52 7.21 23.81 15.51
CA GLU A 52 7.74 23.68 16.88
C GLU A 52 8.96 24.57 17.15
N HIS A 53 9.55 25.20 16.12
CA HIS A 53 10.80 25.98 16.22
C HIS A 53 10.61 27.48 16.01
N CYS A 54 9.64 27.89 15.18
CA CYS A 54 9.44 29.30 14.81
C CYS A 54 7.97 29.75 14.82
N ASP A 55 7.04 28.88 15.22
CA ASP A 55 5.58 29.11 15.26
C ASP A 55 4.91 29.44 13.92
N ASN A 56 5.66 29.58 12.82
CA ASN A 56 5.09 29.74 11.49
C ASN A 56 4.26 28.51 11.10
N ALA A 57 3.19 28.74 10.35
CA ALA A 57 2.31 27.68 9.92
C ALA A 57 2.94 26.89 8.76
N ILE A 58 2.99 25.57 8.90
CA ILE A 58 3.41 24.60 7.88
C ILE A 58 2.16 24.05 7.21
N HIS A 59 2.08 24.14 5.89
CA HIS A 59 1.10 23.39 5.11
C HIS A 59 1.58 21.94 5.02
N PHE A 60 1.05 21.07 5.90
CA PHE A 60 1.59 19.73 6.07
C PHE A 60 1.07 18.78 5.01
N GLY A 61 1.92 17.83 4.60
CA GLY A 61 1.59 16.85 3.58
C GLY A 61 2.83 16.27 2.92
N PRO A 62 2.66 15.46 1.85
CA PRO A 62 3.76 14.78 1.17
C PRO A 62 4.80 15.70 0.53
N GLY A 63 4.53 17.00 0.37
CA GLY A 63 5.49 17.96 -0.21
C GLY A 63 6.44 18.59 0.80
N VAL A 64 6.22 18.37 2.10
CA VAL A 64 7.09 18.85 3.18
C VAL A 64 7.44 17.73 4.14
N ALA A 65 7.27 16.47 3.74
CA ALA A 65 7.58 15.34 4.60
C ALA A 65 9.07 15.34 4.93
N ALA A 66 9.40 15.06 6.20
CA ALA A 66 10.76 14.91 6.67
C ALA A 66 11.05 13.45 7.00
N LEU A 67 12.34 13.11 7.11
CA LEU A 67 12.78 11.81 7.60
C LEU A 67 12.21 11.58 9.01
N ARG A 68 11.46 10.49 9.16
CA ARG A 68 10.74 10.13 10.38
C ARG A 68 11.71 9.71 11.48
N ASP A 69 12.61 8.80 11.13
CA ASP A 69 13.65 8.28 12.01
C ASP A 69 15.01 8.86 11.59
N VAL A 70 15.53 9.79 12.39
CA VAL A 70 16.81 10.47 12.12
C VAL A 70 18.01 9.54 12.35
N ASP A 71 17.79 8.42 13.02
CA ASP A 71 18.79 7.39 13.29
C ASP A 71 18.52 6.12 12.44
N ASP A 72 17.72 6.23 11.36
CA ASP A 72 17.42 5.09 10.49
C ASP A 72 18.74 4.47 10.00
N LEU A 73 18.89 3.16 10.24
CA LEU A 73 20.08 2.40 9.88
C LEU A 73 20.39 2.46 8.39
N ALA A 74 19.37 2.72 7.56
CA ALA A 74 19.53 2.91 6.13
C ALA A 74 20.26 4.22 5.79
N LEU A 75 20.56 5.11 6.74
CA LEU A 75 21.44 6.27 6.56
C LEU A 75 22.93 5.90 6.43
N ASP A 76 23.33 4.71 6.88
CA ASP A 76 24.68 4.20 6.75
C ASP A 76 24.82 3.31 5.51
N ASN A 77 25.57 3.78 4.50
CA ASN A 77 25.79 3.03 3.25
C ASN A 77 26.42 1.64 3.52
N ALA A 78 27.24 1.50 4.58
CA ALA A 78 27.86 0.23 4.94
C ALA A 78 26.88 -0.80 5.50
N ARG A 79 25.68 -0.36 5.93
CA ARG A 79 24.62 -1.22 6.45
C ARG A 79 23.60 -1.65 5.41
N ILE A 80 23.50 -0.98 4.26
CA ILE A 80 22.47 -1.25 3.24
C ILE A 80 22.36 -2.74 2.87
N SER A 81 23.49 -3.41 2.66
CA SER A 81 23.54 -4.84 2.31
C SER A 81 23.25 -5.79 3.48
N ARG A 82 23.16 -5.28 4.71
CA ARG A 82 22.83 -6.04 5.93
C ARG A 82 21.36 -5.90 6.33
N LEU A 83 20.66 -4.90 5.81
CA LEU A 83 19.25 -4.66 6.12
C LEU A 83 18.35 -5.59 5.32
N ALA A 84 17.22 -5.96 5.91
CA ALA A 84 16.10 -6.57 5.21
C ALA A 84 15.32 -5.49 4.46
N TRP A 85 15.20 -5.68 3.15
CA TRP A 85 14.38 -4.84 2.28
C TRP A 85 13.14 -5.59 1.85
N TYR A 86 12.08 -4.87 1.49
CA TYR A 86 10.79 -5.48 1.17
C TYR A 86 10.20 -4.96 -0.12
N HIS A 87 9.49 -5.85 -0.81
CA HIS A 87 8.71 -5.54 -2.00
C HIS A 87 7.44 -6.40 -2.05
N THR A 88 6.37 -5.89 -2.66
CA THR A 88 5.18 -6.68 -2.96
C THR A 88 4.93 -6.72 -4.46
N SER A 89 4.80 -7.92 -5.01
CA SER A 89 4.47 -8.13 -6.42
C SER A 89 3.30 -9.10 -6.59
N THR A 90 2.65 -9.04 -7.73
CA THR A 90 1.67 -10.05 -8.17
C THR A 90 2.33 -11.17 -9.00
N SER A 91 3.57 -10.96 -9.44
CA SER A 91 4.38 -12.00 -10.07
C SER A 91 4.99 -12.89 -8.98
N PRO A 92 4.86 -14.23 -9.07
CA PRO A 92 5.39 -15.19 -8.10
C PRO A 92 6.91 -15.36 -8.16
N ASP A 93 7.53 -14.93 -9.24
CA ASP A 93 8.95 -15.08 -9.57
C ASP A 93 9.69 -13.75 -9.63
N TRP A 94 9.10 -12.66 -9.10
CA TRP A 94 9.74 -11.36 -9.08
C TRP A 94 11.10 -11.36 -8.35
N PRO A 95 12.12 -10.64 -8.85
CA PRO A 95 12.20 -10.08 -10.20
C PRO A 95 12.61 -11.18 -11.19
N SER A 96 12.06 -11.15 -12.41
CA SER A 96 12.43 -12.08 -13.47
C SER A 96 12.35 -11.42 -14.85
N PRO A 97 13.05 -11.97 -15.86
CA PRO A 97 12.89 -11.53 -17.24
C PRO A 97 11.44 -11.66 -17.75
N ALA A 98 10.68 -12.64 -17.23
CA ALA A 98 9.27 -12.79 -17.56
C ALA A 98 8.44 -11.62 -17.02
N TYR A 99 8.66 -11.24 -15.77
CA TYR A 99 8.06 -10.05 -15.17
C TYR A 99 8.40 -8.79 -15.97
N GLU A 100 9.68 -8.58 -16.35
CA GLU A 100 10.09 -7.42 -17.16
C GLU A 100 9.38 -7.39 -18.52
N ALA A 101 9.26 -8.54 -19.19
CA ALA A 101 8.58 -8.65 -20.47
C ALA A 101 7.07 -8.36 -20.34
N GLU A 102 6.42 -8.78 -19.26
CA GLU A 102 5.01 -8.46 -18.98
C GLU A 102 4.81 -6.96 -18.76
N GLN A 103 5.69 -6.33 -17.97
CA GLN A 103 5.63 -4.88 -17.73
C GLN A 103 5.84 -4.07 -19.01
N LEU A 104 6.74 -4.54 -19.89
CA LEU A 104 6.96 -3.92 -21.20
C LEU A 104 5.72 -4.02 -22.10
N LYS A 105 5.09 -5.20 -22.18
CA LYS A 105 3.85 -5.40 -22.95
C LYS A 105 2.72 -4.49 -22.48
N TRP A 106 2.50 -4.43 -21.16
CA TRP A 106 1.48 -3.56 -20.57
C TRP A 106 1.74 -2.09 -20.92
N PHE A 107 2.99 -1.64 -20.84
CA PHE A 107 3.36 -0.27 -21.19
C PHE A 107 3.14 0.03 -22.67
N GLU A 108 3.49 -0.89 -23.57
CA GLU A 108 3.26 -0.75 -25.00
C GLU A 108 1.76 -0.66 -25.33
N GLU A 109 0.93 -1.47 -24.68
CA GLU A 109 -0.53 -1.44 -24.80
C GLU A 109 -1.10 -0.13 -24.25
N PHE A 110 -0.67 0.29 -23.07
CA PHE A 110 -1.08 1.55 -22.46
C PHE A 110 -0.77 2.74 -23.38
N ARG A 111 0.45 2.79 -23.92
CA ARG A 111 0.90 3.82 -24.88
C ARG A 111 0.08 3.81 -26.17
N ARG A 112 -0.34 2.63 -26.63
CA ARG A 112 -1.20 2.47 -27.81
C ARG A 112 -2.63 2.97 -27.56
N GLN A 113 -3.16 2.75 -26.36
CA GLN A 113 -4.49 3.20 -25.96
C GLN A 113 -4.53 4.69 -25.61
N HIS A 114 -3.39 5.30 -25.26
CA HIS A 114 -3.28 6.70 -24.87
C HIS A 114 -2.22 7.46 -25.71
N PRO A 115 -2.39 7.55 -27.04
CA PRO A 115 -1.45 8.25 -27.91
C PRO A 115 -1.44 9.75 -27.57
N GLY A 116 -0.28 10.29 -27.22
CA GLY A 116 -0.09 11.71 -26.88
C GLY A 116 0.11 11.99 -25.39
N MET A 117 -0.01 10.99 -24.51
CA MET A 117 0.41 11.12 -23.11
C MET A 117 1.94 11.00 -23.02
N SER A 118 2.66 12.07 -23.36
CA SER A 118 4.12 12.13 -23.28
C SER A 118 4.59 12.80 -21.99
N SER A 119 5.59 12.18 -21.35
CA SER A 119 6.60 12.84 -20.50
C SER A 119 6.30 13.09 -19.01
N GLY A 120 5.56 12.20 -18.35
CA GLY A 120 5.51 12.14 -16.86
C GLY A 120 5.88 10.77 -16.28
N MET A 121 5.74 9.70 -17.07
CA MET A 121 6.23 8.37 -16.74
C MET A 121 7.51 8.12 -17.54
N GLY A 122 8.66 8.14 -16.86
CA GLY A 122 9.96 7.86 -17.46
C GLY A 122 10.03 6.44 -18.00
N GLY A 123 10.46 6.31 -19.26
CA GLY A 123 10.85 5.06 -19.92
C GLY A 123 9.84 3.91 -19.92
N PRO A 124 10.13 2.82 -20.66
CA PRO A 124 9.46 1.55 -20.43
C PRO A 124 9.70 1.09 -18.97
N PRO A 125 8.76 0.42 -18.30
CA PRO A 125 8.96 -0.17 -16.98
C PRO A 125 10.19 -1.08 -16.88
N ALA A 126 10.54 -1.78 -17.96
CA ALA A 126 11.76 -2.60 -18.03
C ALA A 126 13.07 -1.79 -17.95
N THR A 127 12.99 -0.47 -18.11
CA THR A 127 14.13 0.45 -17.90
C THR A 127 14.11 1.10 -16.52
N LYS A 128 13.03 0.92 -15.73
CA LYS A 128 12.95 1.45 -14.38
C LYS A 128 13.85 0.65 -13.45
N ALA A 129 14.48 1.34 -12.52
CA ALA A 129 15.15 0.69 -11.40
C ALA A 129 14.12 -0.09 -10.58
N LEU A 130 14.54 -1.17 -9.93
CA LEU A 130 13.67 -1.88 -8.99
C LEU A 130 13.54 -1.07 -7.71
N HIS A 131 12.34 -1.05 -7.12
CA HIS A 131 12.08 -0.34 -5.88
C HIS A 131 11.85 -1.31 -4.73
N VAL A 132 12.64 -1.16 -3.68
CA VAL A 132 12.46 -1.88 -2.40
C VAL A 132 12.40 -0.86 -1.26
N GLY A 133 11.68 -1.19 -0.20
CA GLY A 133 11.48 -0.29 0.92
C GLY A 133 11.43 -1.00 2.25
N THR A 134 10.84 -0.33 3.24
CA THR A 134 10.46 -0.94 4.51
C THR A 134 9.37 -2.00 4.30
N TYR A 135 9.16 -2.85 5.31
CA TYR A 135 8.00 -3.75 5.34
C TYR A 135 6.69 -2.97 5.12
N GLN A 136 6.53 -1.84 5.82
CA GLN A 136 5.37 -0.96 5.67
C GLN A 136 5.23 -0.41 4.25
N ALA A 137 6.30 0.09 3.63
CA ALA A 137 6.25 0.60 2.26
C ALA A 137 5.77 -0.49 1.28
N ALA A 138 6.24 -1.72 1.45
CA ALA A 138 5.82 -2.85 0.62
C ALA A 138 4.33 -3.15 0.79
N ILE A 139 3.82 -3.26 2.02
CA ILE A 139 2.39 -3.50 2.28
C ILE A 139 1.53 -2.33 1.78
N VAL A 140 1.92 -1.08 2.01
CA VAL A 140 1.14 0.08 1.54
C VAL A 140 1.14 0.17 0.01
N ASN A 141 2.24 -0.21 -0.67
CA ASN A 141 2.26 -0.33 -2.12
C ASN A 141 1.24 -1.37 -2.62
N MET A 142 1.14 -2.54 -1.98
CA MET A 142 0.09 -3.52 -2.28
C MET A 142 -1.31 -2.91 -2.14
N LEU A 143 -1.61 -2.24 -1.01
CA LEU A 143 -2.92 -1.61 -0.80
C LEU A 143 -3.25 -0.57 -1.88
N ARG A 144 -2.26 0.25 -2.27
CA ARG A 144 -2.40 1.21 -3.38
C ARG A 144 -2.70 0.50 -4.70
N ARG A 145 -2.00 -0.60 -5.00
CA ARG A 145 -2.21 -1.37 -6.25
C ARG A 145 -3.60 -2.00 -6.31
N MET A 146 -4.05 -2.58 -5.20
CA MET A 146 -5.41 -3.11 -5.06
C MET A 146 -6.46 -2.03 -5.35
N ARG A 147 -6.29 -0.84 -4.77
CA ARG A 147 -7.24 0.27 -4.91
C ARG A 147 -7.21 0.91 -6.32
N ASN A 148 -6.01 1.22 -6.83
CA ASN A 148 -5.84 2.18 -7.92
C ASN A 148 -5.28 1.58 -9.23
N GLN A 149 -4.78 0.35 -9.23
CA GLN A 149 -4.04 -0.21 -10.36
C GLN A 149 -4.63 -1.53 -10.88
N GLY A 150 -5.89 -1.82 -10.55
CA GLY A 150 -6.61 -2.98 -11.08
C GLY A 150 -6.23 -4.32 -10.46
N ASP A 151 -5.27 -4.35 -9.53
CA ASP A 151 -4.80 -5.56 -8.87
C ASP A 151 -5.68 -6.02 -7.69
N ALA A 152 -6.88 -5.48 -7.54
CA ALA A 152 -7.72 -5.69 -6.36
C ALA A 152 -7.96 -7.17 -6.04
N ALA A 153 -8.11 -8.02 -7.05
CA ALA A 153 -8.34 -9.46 -6.92
C ALA A 153 -7.09 -10.31 -7.22
N SER A 154 -5.92 -9.69 -7.41
CA SER A 154 -4.68 -10.39 -7.73
C SER A 154 -4.10 -11.10 -6.51
N GLN A 155 -3.43 -12.24 -6.72
CA GLN A 155 -2.59 -12.86 -5.71
C GLN A 155 -1.33 -12.01 -5.52
N PHE A 156 -1.09 -11.52 -4.31
CA PHE A 156 0.14 -10.81 -3.97
C PHE A 156 1.15 -11.73 -3.30
N TYR A 157 2.43 -11.37 -3.45
CA TYR A 157 3.55 -12.01 -2.79
C TYR A 157 4.36 -10.94 -2.08
N LEU A 158 4.70 -11.19 -0.83
CA LEU A 158 5.67 -10.39 -0.08
C LEU A 158 7.06 -10.99 -0.28
N TYR A 159 7.98 -10.17 -0.74
CA TYR A 159 9.39 -10.49 -0.87
C TYR A 159 10.18 -9.81 0.23
N ARG A 160 10.98 -10.59 0.93
CA ARG A 160 12.10 -10.11 1.75
C ARG A 160 13.37 -10.27 0.93
N VAL A 161 14.09 -9.17 0.79
CA VAL A 161 15.15 -8.98 -0.20
C VAL A 161 16.46 -8.73 0.52
N GLY A 162 17.45 -9.58 0.25
CA GLY A 162 18.85 -9.38 0.63
C GLY A 162 19.62 -8.80 -0.54
N LEU A 163 20.49 -7.83 -0.25
CA LEU A 163 21.24 -7.10 -1.28
C LEU A 163 22.74 -7.44 -1.25
N ALA A 164 23.39 -7.26 -2.41
CA ALA A 164 24.84 -7.28 -2.58
C ALA A 164 25.27 -5.96 -3.23
N VAL A 165 25.29 -4.89 -2.44
CA VAL A 165 25.64 -3.55 -2.89
C VAL A 165 26.95 -3.12 -2.24
N ASP A 166 27.85 -2.54 -3.05
CA ASP A 166 29.04 -1.84 -2.57
C ASP A 166 28.62 -0.53 -1.91
N PRO A 167 29.00 -0.26 -0.64
CA PRO A 167 28.70 1.00 0.03
C PRO A 167 29.14 2.26 -0.73
N GLY A 168 30.22 2.17 -1.52
CA GLY A 168 30.71 3.28 -2.36
C GLY A 168 29.86 3.52 -3.61
N ARG A 169 28.93 2.61 -3.93
CA ARG A 169 27.99 2.71 -5.06
C ARG A 169 26.56 2.99 -4.61
N VAL A 170 26.40 3.52 -3.40
CA VAL A 170 25.16 4.10 -2.88
C VAL A 170 25.38 5.60 -2.74
N ASN A 171 24.40 6.41 -3.12
CA ASN A 171 24.53 7.86 -2.99
C ASN A 171 24.72 8.30 -1.52
N ASP A 172 25.49 9.36 -1.32
CA ASP A 172 25.57 10.03 -0.02
C ASP A 172 24.24 10.68 0.34
N GLY A 173 23.85 10.62 1.62
CA GLY A 173 22.55 11.10 2.08
C GLY A 173 21.39 10.46 1.30
N TYR A 174 20.26 11.14 1.19
CA TYR A 174 19.11 10.62 0.46
C TYR A 174 18.57 11.66 -0.52
N ARG A 175 18.03 11.18 -1.63
CA ARG A 175 17.25 12.00 -2.56
C ARG A 175 15.91 12.36 -1.92
N ASP A 176 15.54 13.62 -2.01
CA ASP A 176 14.28 14.10 -1.44
C ASP A 176 13.12 13.97 -2.45
N GLU A 177 12.22 13.01 -2.23
CA GLU A 177 11.06 12.77 -3.10
C GLU A 177 10.00 13.88 -3.02
N ASN A 178 10.08 14.81 -2.03
CA ASN A 178 9.23 16.00 -2.01
C ASN A 178 9.40 16.85 -3.29
N HIS A 179 10.61 16.85 -3.87
CA HIS A 179 11.00 17.69 -5.00
C HIS A 179 11.35 16.88 -6.24
N GLU A 180 11.76 15.63 -6.05
CA GLU A 180 12.38 14.81 -7.09
C GLU A 180 11.81 13.39 -7.12
N PRO A 181 10.77 13.11 -7.93
CA PRO A 181 10.06 11.82 -7.92
C PRO A 181 11.00 10.62 -8.12
N ALA A 182 11.14 9.77 -7.10
CA ALA A 182 12.02 8.61 -7.16
C ALA A 182 11.43 7.49 -8.02
N ALA A 183 10.10 7.39 -8.10
CA ALA A 183 9.37 6.39 -8.91
C ALA A 183 9.68 6.40 -10.43
N GLN A 184 10.46 7.37 -10.91
CA GLN A 184 10.88 7.49 -12.31
C GLN A 184 12.37 7.19 -12.53
N LEU A 185 13.11 6.80 -11.48
CA LEU A 185 14.50 6.41 -11.61
C LEU A 185 14.64 5.19 -12.53
N THR A 186 15.59 5.29 -13.44
CA THR A 186 15.89 4.27 -14.44
C THR A 186 17.23 3.62 -14.19
N VAL A 187 17.39 2.38 -14.65
CA VAL A 187 18.67 1.65 -14.66
C VAL A 187 19.76 2.49 -15.34
N ALA A 188 19.43 3.17 -16.45
CA ALA A 188 20.36 4.02 -17.17
C ALA A 188 20.87 5.21 -16.34
N GLN A 189 20.01 5.81 -15.50
CA GLN A 189 20.42 6.89 -14.59
C GLN A 189 21.36 6.38 -13.50
N LEU A 190 21.05 5.23 -12.88
CA LEU A 190 21.94 4.62 -11.88
C LEU A 190 23.31 4.31 -12.48
N LEU A 191 23.35 3.72 -13.68
CA LEU A 191 24.60 3.41 -14.38
C LEU A 191 25.39 4.66 -14.77
N ALA A 192 24.72 5.73 -15.20
CA ALA A 192 25.35 7.00 -15.57
C ALA A 192 25.99 7.71 -14.37
N GLU A 193 25.43 7.52 -13.17
CA GLU A 193 25.98 8.01 -11.91
C GLU A 193 26.94 7.01 -11.25
N GLU A 194 27.25 5.89 -11.91
CA GLU A 194 28.07 4.79 -11.40
C GLU A 194 27.52 4.14 -10.11
N LEU A 195 26.25 4.37 -9.79
CA LEU A 195 25.57 3.85 -8.61
C LEU A 195 24.91 2.49 -8.87
N SER A 196 24.83 1.67 -7.82
CA SER A 196 24.07 0.43 -7.78
C SER A 196 22.71 0.61 -7.08
N ALA A 197 22.61 1.60 -6.20
CA ALA A 197 21.36 1.97 -5.56
C ALA A 197 21.31 3.48 -5.25
N ILE A 198 20.10 4.04 -5.36
CA ILE A 198 19.77 5.37 -4.89
C ILE A 198 18.79 5.25 -3.72
N ARG A 199 19.19 5.80 -2.58
CA ARG A 199 18.36 5.99 -1.40
C ARG A 199 17.54 7.25 -1.54
N TYR A 200 16.24 7.14 -1.26
CA TYR A 200 15.31 8.26 -1.31
C TYR A 200 14.36 8.26 -0.12
N LEU A 201 13.93 9.47 0.26
CA LEU A 201 12.84 9.68 1.21
C LEU A 201 11.53 9.24 0.55
N ASN A 202 10.88 8.21 1.06
CA ASN A 202 9.59 7.79 0.55
C ASN A 202 8.50 8.70 1.15
N VAL A 203 7.69 9.32 0.30
CA VAL A 203 6.59 10.21 0.74
C VAL A 203 5.20 9.66 0.40
N PHE A 204 5.11 8.62 -0.45
CA PHE A 204 3.85 8.10 -0.98
C PHE A 204 3.38 6.80 -0.32
N GLU A 205 4.28 5.82 -0.16
CA GLU A 205 3.97 4.50 0.40
C GLU A 205 4.22 4.44 1.92
N ASP A 206 5.34 4.98 2.41
CA ASP A 206 5.67 5.05 3.84
C ASP A 206 6.33 6.39 4.14
N MET A 207 5.49 7.42 4.30
CA MET A 207 5.91 8.81 4.45
C MET A 207 6.95 8.98 5.56
N GLY A 208 8.10 9.52 5.17
CA GLY A 208 9.22 9.79 6.07
C GLY A 208 10.14 8.59 6.27
N SER A 209 9.98 7.48 5.54
CA SER A 209 10.92 6.35 5.57
C SER A 209 11.93 6.41 4.43
N LEU A 210 12.98 5.59 4.52
CA LEU A 210 13.97 5.44 3.44
C LEU A 210 13.73 4.16 2.64
N SER A 211 13.64 4.33 1.32
CA SER A 211 13.54 3.27 0.32
C SER A 211 14.71 3.35 -0.67
N LEU A 212 14.89 2.30 -1.47
CA LEU A 212 15.94 2.20 -2.49
C LEU A 212 15.34 2.01 -3.86
N ALA A 213 15.92 2.70 -4.84
CA ALA A 213 15.85 2.35 -6.26
C ALA A 213 17.17 1.66 -6.60
N LEU A 214 17.14 0.46 -7.16
CA LEU A 214 18.34 -0.38 -7.34
C LEU A 214 18.41 -1.01 -8.72
N LEU A 215 19.64 -1.32 -9.12
CA LEU A 215 19.91 -2.18 -10.27
C LEU A 215 19.44 -3.61 -9.95
N PRO A 216 18.75 -4.31 -10.86
CA PRO A 216 18.28 -5.68 -10.63
C PRO A 216 19.38 -6.62 -10.12
N GLU A 217 20.60 -6.46 -10.62
CA GLU A 217 21.76 -7.26 -10.23
C GLU A 217 22.23 -7.07 -8.78
N SER A 218 21.73 -6.02 -8.10
CA SER A 218 22.03 -5.77 -6.69
C SER A 218 21.28 -6.72 -5.75
N ILE A 219 20.29 -7.47 -6.24
CA ILE A 219 19.54 -8.43 -5.43
C ILE A 219 20.35 -9.72 -5.33
N ARG A 220 20.69 -10.08 -4.09
CA ARG A 220 21.45 -11.29 -3.77
C ARG A 220 20.55 -12.48 -3.49
N SER A 221 19.47 -12.27 -2.76
CA SER A 221 18.62 -13.35 -2.28
C SER A 221 17.20 -12.90 -2.01
N LEU A 222 16.26 -13.82 -2.17
CA LEU A 222 14.84 -13.60 -1.91
C LEU A 222 14.27 -14.66 -0.99
N GLN A 223 13.39 -14.21 -0.12
CA GLN A 223 12.46 -15.05 0.63
C GLN A 223 11.05 -14.55 0.33
N ARG A 224 10.07 -15.46 0.22
CA ARG A 224 8.76 -15.13 -0.30
C ARG A 224 7.64 -15.85 0.42
N ILE A 225 6.57 -15.11 0.73
CA ILE A 225 5.27 -15.66 1.15
C ILE A 225 4.14 -15.10 0.29
N ALA A 226 3.01 -15.80 0.25
CA ALA A 226 1.77 -15.30 -0.37
C ALA A 226 1.00 -14.40 0.61
N LEU A 227 0.31 -13.39 0.09
CA LEU A 227 -0.59 -12.50 0.81
C LEU A 227 -2.02 -12.55 0.23
N PRO A 228 -3.08 -12.54 1.05
CA PRO A 228 -3.05 -12.60 2.51
C PRO A 228 -2.54 -13.95 3.02
N ILE A 229 -2.11 -14.00 4.28
CA ILE A 229 -1.51 -15.21 4.85
C ILE A 229 -2.63 -16.19 5.21
N VAL A 230 -2.80 -17.22 4.38
CA VAL A 230 -3.82 -18.26 4.57
C VAL A 230 -3.48 -19.10 5.82
N GLY A 231 -4.47 -19.34 6.67
CA GLY A 231 -4.34 -20.17 7.88
C GLY A 231 -4.16 -19.42 9.20
N PHE A 232 -4.07 -18.09 9.17
CA PHE A 232 -4.06 -17.23 10.37
C PHE A 232 -5.38 -16.49 10.61
N VAL A 233 -6.47 -16.94 9.97
CA VAL A 233 -7.81 -16.36 10.20
C VAL A 233 -8.22 -16.66 11.65
N PRO A 234 -8.39 -15.64 12.51
CA PRO A 234 -8.81 -15.87 13.88
C PRO A 234 -10.24 -16.40 13.90
N ASP A 235 -10.57 -17.20 14.91
CA ASP A 235 -11.97 -17.41 15.26
C ASP A 235 -12.61 -16.03 15.50
N HIS A 236 -13.61 -15.73 14.67
CA HIS A 236 -14.32 -14.45 14.69
C HIS A 236 -15.12 -14.27 15.98
N GLY A 237 -15.44 -15.38 16.64
CA GLY A 237 -16.22 -15.42 17.85
C GLY A 237 -17.70 -15.13 17.61
N PRO A 238 -18.56 -15.52 18.56
CA PRO A 238 -20.00 -15.50 18.39
C PRO A 238 -20.56 -14.10 18.15
N SER A 239 -19.95 -13.05 18.73
CA SER A 239 -20.43 -11.67 18.57
C SER A 239 -20.34 -11.16 17.14
N LEU A 240 -19.30 -11.56 16.40
CA LEU A 240 -19.13 -11.14 15.00
C LEU A 240 -20.01 -11.98 14.08
N ASP A 241 -20.17 -13.27 14.37
CA ASP A 241 -21.11 -14.13 13.62
C ASP A 241 -22.56 -13.63 13.76
N GLU A 242 -22.98 -13.24 14.97
CA GLU A 242 -24.29 -12.62 15.21
C GLU A 242 -24.47 -11.29 14.46
N LEU A 243 -23.41 -10.50 14.33
CA LEU A 243 -23.42 -9.26 13.55
C LEU A 243 -23.57 -9.56 12.06
N ILE A 244 -22.82 -10.50 11.51
CA ILE A 244 -22.92 -10.93 10.11
C ILE A 244 -24.34 -11.37 9.81
N ASP A 245 -24.89 -12.28 10.62
CA ASP A 245 -26.26 -12.79 10.52
C ASP A 245 -27.32 -11.68 10.56
N ARG A 246 -27.13 -10.69 11.46
CA ARG A 246 -28.03 -9.54 11.58
C ARG A 246 -27.98 -8.67 10.33
N VAL A 247 -26.79 -8.41 9.80
CA VAL A 247 -26.60 -7.62 8.57
C VAL A 247 -27.20 -8.36 7.39
N ASP A 248 -26.96 -9.67 7.26
CA ASP A 248 -27.55 -10.52 6.21
C ASP A 248 -29.08 -10.45 6.22
N ARG A 249 -29.72 -10.61 7.38
CA ARG A 249 -31.17 -10.49 7.51
C ARG A 249 -31.70 -9.12 7.11
N ARG A 250 -31.04 -8.03 7.55
CA ARG A 250 -31.48 -6.66 7.25
C ARG A 250 -31.30 -6.30 5.78
N VAL A 251 -30.21 -6.74 5.16
CA VAL A 251 -30.00 -6.52 3.73
C VAL A 251 -30.96 -7.36 2.90
N ALA A 252 -31.22 -8.62 3.29
CA ALA A 252 -32.24 -9.44 2.62
C ALA A 252 -33.64 -8.80 2.72
N GLN A 253 -34.02 -8.28 3.89
CA GLN A 253 -35.26 -7.54 4.07
C GLN A 253 -35.33 -6.31 3.17
N SER A 254 -34.30 -5.46 3.20
CA SER A 254 -34.23 -4.23 2.39
C SER A 254 -34.28 -4.54 0.89
N THR A 255 -33.61 -5.62 0.46
CA THR A 255 -33.62 -6.10 -0.94
C THR A 255 -35.01 -6.59 -1.35
N ALA A 256 -35.75 -7.26 -0.46
CA ALA A 256 -37.12 -7.71 -0.74
C ALA A 256 -38.11 -6.53 -0.87
N GLU A 257 -37.81 -5.39 -0.24
CA GLU A 257 -38.60 -4.15 -0.35
C GLU A 257 -38.27 -3.32 -1.61
N MET A 258 -37.22 -3.71 -2.36
CA MET A 258 -36.78 -3.00 -3.56
C MET A 258 -37.89 -2.96 -4.63
N PRO A 259 -38.30 -1.77 -5.11
CA PRO A 259 -39.33 -1.68 -6.13
C PRO A 259 -38.85 -2.28 -7.45
N ASN A 260 -39.79 -2.73 -8.28
CA ASN A 260 -39.46 -3.16 -9.63
C ASN A 260 -39.00 -1.97 -10.47
N THR A 261 -37.72 -1.96 -10.85
CA THR A 261 -37.09 -0.91 -11.67
C THR A 261 -36.91 -1.34 -13.13
N SER A 262 -37.55 -2.43 -13.56
CA SER A 262 -37.47 -2.94 -14.93
C SER A 262 -37.77 -1.84 -15.95
N GLY A 263 -36.82 -1.60 -16.87
CA GLY A 263 -36.93 -0.56 -17.89
C GLY A 263 -36.45 0.84 -17.48
N ILE A 264 -35.94 1.01 -16.25
CA ILE A 264 -35.36 2.26 -15.76
C ILE A 264 -33.85 2.06 -15.57
N SER A 265 -33.03 2.89 -16.19
CA SER A 265 -31.57 2.81 -15.99
C SER A 265 -31.15 3.35 -14.62
N PRO A 266 -30.01 2.87 -14.06
CA PRO A 266 -29.48 3.40 -12.79
C PRO A 266 -29.27 4.92 -12.80
N GLY A 267 -28.76 5.47 -13.89
CA GLY A 267 -28.57 6.92 -14.03
C GLY A 267 -29.89 7.70 -13.99
N ARG A 268 -30.98 7.13 -14.54
CA ARG A 268 -32.31 7.73 -14.48
C ARG A 268 -32.90 7.65 -13.07
N LEU A 269 -32.74 6.54 -12.36
CA LEU A 269 -33.15 6.40 -10.96
C LEU A 269 -32.46 7.44 -10.06
N ARG A 270 -31.14 7.65 -10.27
CA ARG A 270 -30.38 8.67 -9.54
C ARG A 270 -30.89 10.09 -9.81
N LEU A 271 -31.21 10.40 -11.06
CA LEU A 271 -31.81 11.69 -11.40
C LEU A 271 -33.21 11.87 -10.79
N MET A 272 -34.02 10.82 -10.74
CA MET A 272 -35.34 10.83 -10.09
C MET A 272 -35.23 11.08 -8.58
N ALA A 273 -34.27 10.43 -7.93
CA ALA A 273 -33.94 10.65 -6.53
C ALA A 273 -33.54 12.10 -6.20
N LEU A 274 -32.76 12.74 -7.08
CA LEU A 274 -32.26 14.11 -6.87
C LEU A 274 -33.26 15.21 -7.26
N ALA A 275 -34.27 14.89 -8.08
CA ALA A 275 -35.23 15.84 -8.63
C ALA A 275 -36.67 15.30 -8.46
N PRO A 276 -37.34 15.62 -7.33
CA PRO A 276 -38.65 15.07 -6.98
C PRO A 276 -39.73 15.26 -8.07
N GLU A 277 -39.68 16.36 -8.81
CA GLU A 277 -40.56 16.65 -9.95
C GLU A 277 -40.42 15.68 -11.13
N ARG A 278 -39.32 14.92 -11.18
CA ARG A 278 -39.07 13.86 -12.17
C ARG A 278 -39.39 12.46 -11.65
N ASP A 279 -39.85 12.36 -10.39
CA ASP A 279 -40.19 11.10 -9.71
C ASP A 279 -41.66 11.08 -9.22
N PRO A 280 -42.65 11.18 -10.13
CA PRO A 280 -44.06 11.25 -9.74
C PRO A 280 -44.57 10.00 -9.01
N SER A 281 -43.87 8.86 -9.15
CA SER A 281 -44.18 7.61 -8.42
C SER A 281 -43.34 7.42 -7.15
N GLY A 282 -42.37 8.30 -6.88
CA GLY A 282 -41.44 8.19 -5.75
C GLY A 282 -40.49 6.98 -5.83
N ILE A 283 -40.34 6.36 -7.00
CA ILE A 283 -39.54 5.15 -7.18
C ILE A 283 -38.05 5.46 -6.99
N GLY A 284 -37.55 6.57 -7.53
CA GLY A 284 -36.15 6.98 -7.37
C GLY A 284 -35.80 7.22 -5.90
N ALA A 285 -36.63 7.98 -5.19
CA ALA A 285 -36.44 8.25 -3.76
C ALA A 285 -36.57 6.98 -2.90
N ARG A 286 -37.40 6.01 -3.29
CA ARG A 286 -37.49 4.71 -2.60
C ARG A 286 -36.26 3.84 -2.84
N VAL A 287 -35.79 3.73 -4.08
CA VAL A 287 -34.56 2.99 -4.40
C VAL A 287 -33.38 3.56 -3.62
N GLN A 288 -33.20 4.89 -3.66
CA GLN A 288 -32.11 5.55 -2.94
C GLN A 288 -32.13 5.24 -1.44
N ARG A 289 -33.29 5.36 -0.77
CA ARG A 289 -33.41 5.06 0.66
C ARG A 289 -33.07 3.61 1.00
N ILE A 290 -33.44 2.67 0.13
CA ILE A 290 -33.11 1.25 0.32
C ILE A 290 -31.61 1.01 0.11
N GLU A 291 -31.02 1.62 -0.92
CA GLU A 291 -29.57 1.55 -1.17
C GLU A 291 -28.77 2.17 -0.01
N GLU A 292 -29.21 3.31 0.52
CA GLU A 292 -28.64 3.95 1.72
C GLU A 292 -28.75 3.03 2.95
N ALA A 293 -29.92 2.45 3.20
CA ALA A 293 -30.11 1.52 4.32
C ALA A 293 -29.23 0.27 4.21
N ILE A 294 -29.05 -0.29 3.01
CA ILE A 294 -28.12 -1.39 2.75
C ILE A 294 -26.68 -0.92 3.02
N GLY A 295 -26.29 0.24 2.49
CA GLY A 295 -24.98 0.84 2.70
C GLY A 295 -24.65 1.08 4.17
N GLU A 296 -25.62 1.53 4.97
CA GLU A 296 -25.48 1.70 6.42
C GLU A 296 -25.19 0.38 7.13
N GLN A 297 -25.88 -0.70 6.77
CA GLN A 297 -25.61 -2.02 7.37
C GLN A 297 -24.23 -2.54 7.00
N GLU A 298 -23.79 -2.29 5.78
CA GLU A 298 -22.46 -2.69 5.30
C GLU A 298 -21.35 -1.86 5.94
N SER A 299 -21.55 -0.55 6.08
CA SER A 299 -20.63 0.33 6.82
C SER A 299 -20.51 -0.10 8.28
N ALA A 300 -21.63 -0.42 8.94
CA ALA A 300 -21.61 -0.88 10.33
C ALA A 300 -20.82 -2.19 10.51
N LEU A 301 -20.89 -3.11 9.54
CA LEU A 301 -20.04 -4.31 9.54
C LEU A 301 -18.56 -3.92 9.36
N GLU A 302 -18.24 -3.09 8.37
CA GLU A 302 -16.87 -2.67 8.10
C GLU A 302 -16.23 -1.90 9.27
N ASP A 303 -16.99 -1.06 9.96
CA ASP A 303 -16.52 -0.32 11.14
C ASP A 303 -16.24 -1.29 12.31
N ALA A 304 -17.10 -2.28 12.53
CA ALA A 304 -16.85 -3.33 13.53
C ALA A 304 -15.62 -4.20 13.19
N LEU A 305 -15.40 -4.47 11.89
CA LEU A 305 -14.20 -5.17 11.43
C LEU A 305 -12.94 -4.31 11.63
N ALA A 306 -13.01 -3.01 11.36
CA ALA A 306 -11.89 -2.09 11.57
C ALA A 306 -11.53 -2.00 13.06
N GLU A 307 -12.52 -1.80 13.94
CA GLU A 307 -12.32 -1.78 15.39
C GLU A 307 -11.67 -3.07 15.91
N ARG A 308 -12.07 -4.22 15.36
CA ARG A 308 -11.57 -5.53 15.80
C ARG A 308 -10.20 -5.88 15.23
N TYR A 309 -9.93 -5.57 13.95
CA TYR A 309 -8.79 -6.12 13.21
C TYR A 309 -7.73 -5.09 12.81
N LEU A 310 -7.98 -3.80 13.00
CA LEU A 310 -7.02 -2.73 12.72
C LEU A 310 -6.60 -1.98 13.99
N ASP A 311 -6.82 -2.57 15.16
CA ASP A 311 -6.35 -2.00 16.42
C ASP A 311 -4.84 -1.71 16.38
N GLY A 312 -4.46 -0.52 16.82
CA GLY A 312 -3.10 0.00 16.77
C GLY A 312 -2.60 0.44 15.38
N VAL A 313 -3.31 0.19 14.29
CA VAL A 313 -2.92 0.69 12.95
C VAL A 313 -3.25 2.17 12.83
N CYS A 314 -2.32 2.97 12.32
CA CYS A 314 -2.53 4.40 12.18
C CYS A 314 -3.66 4.70 11.17
N PRO A 315 -4.47 5.76 11.41
CA PRO A 315 -5.67 6.01 10.62
C PRO A 315 -5.43 6.16 9.11
N VAL A 316 -4.29 6.75 8.72
CA VAL A 316 -3.90 6.90 7.31
C VAL A 316 -3.74 5.56 6.61
N VAL A 317 -3.12 4.57 7.27
CA VAL A 317 -2.94 3.23 6.68
C VAL A 317 -4.24 2.43 6.78
N ALA A 318 -4.99 2.56 7.88
CA ALA A 318 -6.29 1.93 8.03
C ALA A 318 -7.29 2.34 6.93
N ASP A 319 -7.33 3.63 6.56
CA ASP A 319 -8.13 4.11 5.43
C ASP A 319 -7.69 3.49 4.10
N LYS A 320 -6.38 3.48 3.81
CA LYS A 320 -5.83 2.82 2.62
C LYS A 320 -6.20 1.34 2.57
N PHE A 321 -6.18 0.66 3.72
CA PHE A 321 -6.58 -0.73 3.85
C PHE A 321 -8.06 -0.94 3.54
N ARG A 322 -8.95 -0.17 4.17
CA ARG A 322 -10.40 -0.25 3.94
C ARG A 322 -10.73 -0.02 2.47
N ALA A 323 -10.13 1.00 1.86
CA ALA A 323 -10.31 1.27 0.43
C ALA A 323 -9.81 0.13 -0.47
N ALA A 324 -8.68 -0.50 -0.13
CA ALA A 324 -8.13 -1.64 -0.88
C ALA A 324 -9.02 -2.89 -0.78
N VAL A 325 -9.48 -3.23 0.42
CA VAL A 325 -10.36 -4.39 0.65
C VAL A 325 -11.76 -4.14 0.07
N GLY A 326 -12.27 -2.91 0.12
CA GLY A 326 -13.47 -2.50 -0.60
C GLY A 326 -13.33 -2.66 -2.12
N ALA A 327 -12.18 -2.29 -2.69
CA ALA A 327 -11.88 -2.52 -4.10
C ALA A 327 -11.86 -4.02 -4.44
N TRP A 328 -11.28 -4.87 -3.59
CA TRP A 328 -11.33 -6.34 -3.75
C TRP A 328 -12.77 -6.84 -3.78
N ARG A 329 -13.58 -6.42 -2.79
CA ARG A 329 -15.01 -6.79 -2.68
C ARG A 329 -15.78 -6.39 -3.94
N SER A 330 -15.49 -5.22 -4.53
CA SER A 330 -16.16 -4.73 -5.75
C SER A 330 -15.83 -5.52 -7.03
N LYS A 331 -14.78 -6.35 -7.04
CA LYS A 331 -14.40 -7.18 -8.20
C LYS A 331 -15.14 -8.51 -8.27
N GLY A 332 -15.82 -8.89 -7.21
CA GLY A 332 -16.60 -10.12 -7.14
C GLY A 332 -17.90 -9.90 -6.37
N THR A 333 -18.50 -11.01 -5.96
CA THR A 333 -19.68 -11.01 -5.09
C THR A 333 -19.42 -11.95 -3.89
N PRO A 334 -18.39 -11.67 -3.08
CA PRO A 334 -18.12 -12.50 -1.92
C PRO A 334 -19.30 -12.42 -0.95
N THR A 335 -19.59 -13.52 -0.28
CA THR A 335 -20.46 -13.54 0.89
C THR A 335 -19.89 -12.66 2.00
N ARG A 336 -20.72 -12.22 2.95
CA ARG A 336 -20.25 -11.43 4.09
C ARG A 336 -19.23 -12.18 4.95
N ARG A 337 -19.37 -13.50 5.03
CA ARG A 337 -18.38 -14.42 5.64
C ARG A 337 -17.05 -14.36 4.90
N GLU A 338 -17.02 -14.59 3.60
CA GLU A 338 -15.79 -14.53 2.79
C GLU A 338 -15.12 -13.15 2.85
N PHE A 339 -15.91 -12.08 2.83
CA PHE A 339 -15.39 -10.72 3.00
C PHE A 339 -14.74 -10.54 4.37
N THR A 340 -15.41 -11.00 5.44
CA THR A 340 -14.89 -10.91 6.81
C THR A 340 -13.60 -11.72 6.99
N ASP A 341 -13.54 -12.91 6.40
CA ASP A 341 -12.36 -13.78 6.46
C ASP A 341 -11.18 -13.15 5.71
N PHE A 342 -11.44 -12.61 4.50
CA PHE A 342 -10.44 -11.90 3.71
C PHE A 342 -9.96 -10.63 4.42
N TYR A 343 -10.87 -9.86 5.03
CA TYR A 343 -10.54 -8.66 5.81
C TYR A 343 -9.59 -9.02 6.96
N ALA A 344 -9.94 -10.02 7.78
CA ALA A 344 -9.13 -10.45 8.91
C ALA A 344 -7.76 -10.99 8.47
N ALA A 345 -7.72 -11.82 7.43
CA ALA A 345 -6.47 -12.37 6.89
C ALA A 345 -5.54 -11.29 6.34
N SER A 346 -6.10 -10.27 5.67
CA SER A 346 -5.34 -9.15 5.11
C SER A 346 -4.84 -8.20 6.20
N ALA A 347 -5.66 -7.94 7.21
CA ALA A 347 -5.32 -7.06 8.34
C ALA A 347 -4.15 -7.59 9.18
N TYR A 348 -3.92 -8.91 9.17
CA TYR A 348 -2.81 -9.55 9.88
C TYR A 348 -1.43 -8.99 9.48
N ALA A 349 -1.25 -8.64 8.20
CA ALA A 349 -0.01 -8.02 7.72
C ALA A 349 0.25 -6.63 8.34
N LEU A 350 -0.79 -5.92 8.75
CA LEU A 350 -0.69 -4.59 9.33
C LEU A 350 -0.55 -4.66 10.86
N THR A 351 -1.29 -5.56 11.51
CA THR A 351 -1.35 -5.64 12.97
C THR A 351 -0.30 -6.55 13.59
N ARG A 352 0.28 -7.48 12.82
CA ARG A 352 1.30 -8.42 13.31
C ARG A 352 2.57 -8.40 12.45
N PRO A 353 3.17 -7.22 12.17
CA PRO A 353 4.31 -7.11 11.26
C PRO A 353 5.46 -8.03 11.67
N ASP A 354 5.82 -8.08 12.95
CA ASP A 354 6.91 -8.94 13.44
C ASP A 354 6.66 -10.44 13.18
N ALA A 355 5.41 -10.89 13.29
CA ALA A 355 5.07 -12.28 13.03
C ALA A 355 5.19 -12.59 11.54
N VAL A 356 4.75 -11.68 10.68
CA VAL A 356 4.86 -11.83 9.22
C VAL A 356 6.31 -11.76 8.76
N MET A 357 7.09 -10.81 9.28
CA MET A 357 8.52 -10.69 8.99
C MET A 357 9.27 -11.96 9.40
N ARG A 358 8.97 -12.53 10.58
CA ARG A 358 9.53 -13.83 10.98
C ARG A 358 9.09 -14.97 10.06
N LEU A 359 7.83 -14.99 9.61
CA LEU A 359 7.32 -16.01 8.71
C LEU A 359 8.06 -16.00 7.36
N VAL A 360 8.28 -14.81 6.79
CA VAL A 360 9.03 -14.68 5.53
C VAL A 360 10.53 -14.93 5.75
N ALA A 361 11.11 -14.45 6.86
CA ALA A 361 12.51 -14.72 7.21
C ALA A 361 12.78 -16.21 7.51
N GLY A 362 11.75 -16.99 7.85
CA GLY A 362 11.82 -18.45 8.02
C GLY A 362 11.74 -19.24 6.70
N GLN A 363 11.43 -18.60 5.57
CA GLN A 363 11.45 -19.27 4.26
C GLN A 363 12.88 -19.51 3.81
N GLU A 364 13.10 -20.54 3.00
CA GLU A 364 14.40 -20.76 2.37
C GLU A 364 14.79 -19.55 1.51
N ALA A 365 15.96 -18.98 1.80
CA ALA A 365 16.51 -17.87 1.03
C ALA A 365 17.03 -18.40 -0.31
N LYS A 366 16.39 -18.00 -1.39
CA LYS A 366 16.79 -18.35 -2.76
C LYS A 366 17.82 -17.34 -3.26
N PRO A 367 19.06 -17.76 -3.56
CA PRO A 367 20.01 -16.89 -4.24
C PRO A 367 19.48 -16.49 -5.61
N ILE A 368 19.68 -15.23 -5.99
CA ILE A 368 19.46 -14.78 -7.36
C ILE A 368 20.83 -14.80 -8.02
N SER A 369 21.07 -15.77 -8.91
CA SER A 369 22.22 -15.74 -9.79
C SER A 369 21.91 -14.75 -10.90
N THR A 370 22.43 -13.54 -10.77
CA THR A 370 22.45 -12.58 -11.87
C THR A 370 23.54 -13.06 -12.81
N GLY A 371 23.13 -13.69 -13.92
CA GLY A 371 24.04 -14.21 -14.94
C GLY A 371 24.88 -13.14 -15.62
#